data_AF-A0A0D0A8V3-F1
#
_entry.id   AF-A0A0D0A8V3-F1
#
_cell.length_a   1.000
_cell.length_b   1.000
_cell.length_c   1.000
_cell.angle_alpha   90.00
_cell.angle_beta   90.00
_cell.angle_gamma   90.00
#
_symmetry.space_group_name_H-M   'P 1'
#
loop_
_entity.id
_entity.type
_entity.pdbx_description
1 polymer ?
#
loop_
_entity_poly.entity_id
_entity_poly.type
_entity_poly.pdbx_seq_one_letter_code
_entity_poly.pdbx_strand_id
1 'polypeptide(L)'
;MAEFFAMHHIVTRVLLNKNTYVGTVNQSPYFAGIIAGSMLWVGYCWITRLMQQTQSSAINLAFAIIFGLCLYNFFRAITLDPGLCPRPAHDGELKAIIEDLASEGRLNGQTFCIQCMARKPLRSKHCRVCDRCVSRSDHHCPWVWNCVGANNHRQFLLFVSTLVIDIVLFDYLVYQYFSSIPSPDSVHCLALLCEPALKDAFLLCVSLWSALQLTWTSVLLVTQYWQVTRQLTTFEVSNLGRFGFMGGRGTLAAGSGGAGVQMGHRHHHGAHQQNGDTDSEAEGGAHKQTHKHTFCGTLTAPGTCAAFLLNLLGLDRFTRGRAARGLTSHARNPFDFGAVRNCRDFWSMGKELGVEYGQVYDVPLEGFDEAKKRKEAERGDLEHDHEGPGSSRSKSLLGKLSMRMGMGSGRRGYEPLNQV
;
A
#
# COMPACT_ATOMS: atom_id res chain seq x y z
N MET A 1 24.27 -1.21 -19.90
CA MET A 1 23.87 -2.51 -19.31
C MET A 1 25.04 -3.22 -18.61
N ALA A 2 26.17 -3.47 -19.29
CA ALA A 2 27.34 -4.12 -18.68
C ALA A 2 27.91 -3.35 -17.47
N GLU A 3 27.97 -2.03 -17.50
CA GLU A 3 28.42 -1.21 -16.36
C GLU A 3 27.46 -1.28 -15.16
N PHE A 4 26.15 -1.24 -15.39
CA PHE A 4 25.16 -1.38 -14.31
C PHE A 4 25.21 -2.77 -13.69
N PHE A 5 25.34 -3.81 -14.53
CA PHE A 5 25.50 -5.19 -14.06
C PHE A 5 26.83 -5.37 -13.31
N ALA A 6 27.94 -4.82 -13.83
CA ALA A 6 29.24 -4.86 -13.18
C ALA A 6 29.24 -4.08 -11.86
N MET A 7 28.66 -2.88 -11.81
CA MET A 7 28.52 -2.10 -10.57
C MET A 7 27.62 -2.82 -9.57
N HIS A 8 26.47 -3.35 -9.99
CA HIS A 8 25.60 -4.13 -9.12
C HIS A 8 26.32 -5.38 -8.60
N HIS A 9 27.05 -6.08 -9.47
CA HIS A 9 27.81 -7.27 -9.09
C HIS A 9 28.98 -6.93 -8.15
N ILE A 10 29.72 -5.84 -8.38
CA ILE A 10 30.81 -5.38 -7.51
C ILE A 10 30.24 -4.95 -6.16
N VAL A 11 29.19 -4.14 -6.13
CA VAL A 11 28.58 -3.71 -4.87
C VAL A 11 28.02 -4.91 -4.10
N THR A 12 27.25 -5.77 -4.75
CA THR A 12 26.56 -6.87 -4.05
C THR A 12 27.45 -8.07 -3.72
N ARG A 13 28.52 -8.33 -4.49
CA ARG A 13 29.37 -9.52 -4.31
C ARG A 13 30.79 -9.22 -3.85
N VAL A 14 31.30 -8.01 -4.04
CA VAL A 14 32.67 -7.62 -3.66
C VAL A 14 32.65 -6.71 -2.43
N LEU A 15 31.82 -5.66 -2.43
CA LEU A 15 31.75 -4.71 -1.30
C LEU A 15 30.87 -5.22 -0.15
N LEU A 16 29.81 -5.96 -0.46
CA LEU A 16 28.89 -6.52 0.53
C LEU A 16 29.17 -8.01 0.71
N ASN A 17 29.64 -8.38 1.91
CA ASN A 17 30.13 -9.73 2.25
C ASN A 17 29.13 -10.85 1.88
N LYS A 18 29.62 -11.93 1.24
CA LYS A 18 28.82 -13.03 0.65
C LYS A 18 27.81 -13.68 1.60
N ASN A 19 28.06 -13.70 2.90
CA ASN A 19 27.22 -14.41 3.87
C ASN A 19 26.06 -13.57 4.43
N THR A 20 26.09 -12.24 4.30
CA THR A 20 25.07 -11.33 4.85
C THR A 20 24.55 -10.30 3.85
N TYR A 21 24.99 -10.34 2.58
CA TYR A 21 24.72 -9.29 1.60
C TYR A 21 23.23 -8.95 1.45
N VAL A 22 22.32 -9.94 1.46
CA VAL A 22 20.88 -9.67 1.34
C VAL A 22 20.35 -8.85 2.52
N GLY A 23 20.80 -9.14 3.73
CA GLY A 23 20.44 -8.37 4.93
C GLY A 23 21.04 -6.97 4.90
N THR A 24 22.32 -6.87 4.54
CA THR A 24 23.06 -5.59 4.51
C THR A 24 22.55 -4.64 3.42
N VAL A 25 22.25 -5.14 2.22
CA VAL A 25 21.67 -4.33 1.14
C VAL A 25 20.30 -3.78 1.57
N ASN A 26 19.43 -4.63 2.13
CA ASN A 26 18.10 -4.23 2.59
C ASN A 26 18.12 -3.31 3.81
N GLN A 27 19.26 -3.20 4.49
CA GLN A 27 19.50 -2.26 5.60
C GLN A 27 20.30 -1.02 5.17
N SER A 28 20.45 -0.79 3.87
CA SER A 28 21.20 0.33 3.31
C SER A 28 20.36 1.16 2.33
N PRO A 29 20.70 2.44 2.09
CA PRO A 29 20.02 3.28 1.11
C PRO A 29 20.34 2.92 -0.35
N TYR A 30 20.94 1.76 -0.61
CA TYR A 30 21.42 1.35 -1.93
C TYR A 30 20.35 1.43 -3.03
N PHE A 31 19.14 0.94 -2.77
CA PHE A 31 18.05 0.97 -3.74
C PHE A 31 17.56 2.40 -4.04
N ALA A 32 17.49 3.26 -3.03
CA ALA A 32 17.22 4.68 -3.24
C ALA A 32 18.33 5.35 -4.07
N GLY A 33 19.59 4.95 -3.87
CA GLY A 33 20.72 5.37 -4.69
C GLY A 33 20.58 4.98 -6.17
N ILE A 34 20.05 3.79 -6.48
CA ILE A 34 19.76 3.38 -7.87
C ILE A 34 18.75 4.32 -8.53
N ILE A 35 17.67 4.68 -7.82
CA ILE A 35 16.66 5.60 -8.35
C ILE A 35 17.26 6.99 -8.56
N ALA A 36 17.97 7.52 -7.56
CA ALA A 36 18.64 8.81 -7.67
C ALA A 36 19.64 8.85 -8.84
N GLY A 37 20.46 7.80 -8.99
CA GLY A 37 21.38 7.68 -10.12
C GLY A 37 20.68 7.58 -11.48
N SER A 38 19.56 6.87 -11.55
CA SER A 38 18.75 6.77 -12.78
C SER A 38 18.18 8.13 -13.17
N MET A 39 17.65 8.90 -12.20
CA MET A 39 17.17 10.26 -12.42
C MET A 39 18.28 11.19 -12.90
N LEU A 40 19.49 11.09 -12.34
CA LEU A 40 20.64 11.87 -12.79
C LEU A 40 20.99 11.59 -14.26
N TRP A 41 21.02 10.32 -14.66
CA TRP A 41 21.31 9.96 -16.06
C TRP A 41 20.23 10.40 -17.03
N VAL A 42 18.96 10.26 -16.64
CA VAL A 42 17.81 10.77 -17.41
C VAL A 42 17.92 12.29 -17.60
N GLY A 43 18.14 13.04 -16.51
CA GLY A 43 18.32 14.49 -16.56
C GLY A 43 19.54 14.92 -17.40
N TYR A 44 20.66 14.21 -17.28
CA TYR A 44 21.85 14.45 -18.09
C TYR A 44 21.58 14.24 -19.59
N CYS A 45 20.98 13.12 -19.97
CA CYS A 45 20.60 12.82 -21.35
C CYS A 45 19.62 13.87 -21.91
N TRP A 46 18.65 14.30 -21.09
CA TRP A 46 17.70 15.31 -21.50
C TRP A 46 18.39 16.65 -21.79
N ILE A 47 19.22 17.16 -20.86
CA ILE A 47 19.89 18.46 -21.03
C ILE A 47 20.90 18.45 -22.19
N THR A 48 21.70 17.39 -22.30
CA THR A 48 22.81 17.35 -23.25
C THR A 48 22.43 16.94 -24.65
N ARG A 49 21.31 16.24 -24.84
CA ARG A 49 20.93 15.64 -26.13
C ARG A 49 19.52 16.02 -26.54
N LEU A 50 18.53 15.67 -25.73
CA LEU A 50 17.12 15.77 -26.13
C LEU A 50 16.67 17.22 -26.26
N MET A 51 17.00 18.07 -25.28
CA MET A 51 16.61 19.48 -25.25
C MET A 51 17.19 20.27 -26.44
N GLN A 52 18.38 19.91 -26.92
CA GLN A 52 19.06 20.61 -28.01
C GLN A 52 18.55 20.17 -29.39
N GLN A 53 18.19 18.89 -29.55
CA GLN A 53 17.93 18.28 -30.85
C GLN A 53 16.44 18.08 -31.17
N THR A 54 15.56 18.10 -30.16
CA THR A 54 14.12 17.90 -30.37
C THR A 54 13.41 19.23 -30.61
N GLN A 55 12.56 19.30 -31.66
CA GLN A 55 11.88 20.55 -32.05
C GLN A 55 10.65 20.89 -31.17
N SER A 56 10.18 19.96 -30.34
CA SER A 56 8.96 20.14 -29.55
C SER A 56 9.23 20.84 -28.22
N SER A 57 9.21 22.17 -28.21
CA SER A 57 9.42 22.98 -26.99
C SER A 57 8.38 22.68 -25.90
N ALA A 58 7.13 22.39 -26.28
CA ALA A 58 6.06 22.09 -25.33
C ALA A 58 6.30 20.79 -24.55
N ILE A 59 6.82 19.75 -25.23
CA ILE A 59 7.05 18.44 -24.62
C ILE A 59 8.31 18.47 -23.76
N ASN A 60 9.35 19.21 -24.18
CA ASN A 60 10.51 19.48 -23.33
C ASN A 60 10.11 20.25 -22.05
N LEU A 61 9.23 21.24 -22.17
CA LEU A 61 8.71 21.97 -21.00
C LEU A 61 7.89 21.06 -20.09
N ALA A 62 6.99 20.24 -20.66
CA ALA A 62 6.21 19.28 -19.89
C ALA A 62 7.13 18.28 -19.16
N PHE A 63 8.13 17.74 -19.84
CA PHE A 63 9.14 16.88 -19.24
C PHE A 63 9.88 17.59 -18.11
N ALA A 64 10.39 18.80 -18.32
CA ALA A 64 11.10 19.56 -17.29
C ALA A 64 10.26 19.76 -16.00
N ILE A 65 8.98 20.09 -16.16
CA ILE A 65 8.05 20.27 -15.04
C ILE A 65 7.82 18.95 -14.31
N ILE A 66 7.50 17.88 -15.04
CA ILE A 66 7.23 16.56 -14.47
C ILE A 66 8.48 15.98 -13.81
N PHE A 67 9.66 16.11 -14.43
CA PHE A 67 10.93 15.68 -13.88
C PHE A 67 11.25 16.41 -12.57
N GLY A 68 11.07 17.74 -12.54
CA GLY A 68 11.23 18.54 -11.32
C GLY A 68 10.27 18.13 -10.21
N LEU A 69 8.99 17.87 -10.54
CA LEU A 69 8.02 17.33 -9.60
C LEU A 69 8.40 15.92 -9.12
N CYS A 70 8.91 15.06 -10.00
CA CYS A 70 9.34 13.71 -9.65
C CYS A 70 10.50 13.75 -8.65
N LEU A 71 11.53 14.56 -8.92
CA LEU A 71 12.66 14.80 -8.00
C LEU A 71 12.19 15.31 -6.64
N TYR A 72 11.30 16.31 -6.64
CA TYR A 72 10.74 16.87 -5.42
C TYR A 72 9.98 15.81 -4.61
N ASN A 73 9.06 15.08 -5.23
CA ASN A 73 8.26 14.07 -4.54
C ASN A 73 9.13 12.89 -4.06
N PHE A 74 10.15 12.49 -4.82
CA PHE A 74 11.12 11.48 -4.40
C PHE A 74 11.87 11.91 -3.13
N PHE A 75 12.41 13.13 -3.14
CA PHE A 75 13.10 13.69 -1.98
C PHE A 75 12.17 13.80 -0.76
N ARG A 76 10.93 14.24 -0.97
CA ARG A 76 9.91 14.31 0.10
C ARG A 76 9.54 12.93 0.63
N ALA A 77 9.42 11.91 -0.22
CA ALA A 77 9.11 10.55 0.21
C ALA A 77 10.23 9.96 1.09
N ILE A 78 11.51 10.31 0.81
CA ILE A 78 12.66 9.92 1.64
C ILE A 78 12.65 10.65 2.99
N THR A 79 12.40 11.96 2.98
CA THR A 79 12.66 12.83 4.15
C THR A 79 11.49 13.02 5.09
N LEU A 80 10.25 12.80 4.64
CA LEU A 80 9.08 13.01 5.49
C LEU A 80 8.93 11.94 6.56
N ASP A 81 8.49 12.39 7.73
CA ASP A 81 8.00 11.51 8.79
C ASP A 81 6.88 10.61 8.23
N PRO A 82 6.99 9.27 8.37
CA PRO A 82 5.98 8.35 7.85
C PRO A 82 4.71 8.29 8.71
N GLY A 83 4.66 9.02 9.83
CA GLY A 83 3.62 8.92 10.85
C GLY A 83 4.07 8.04 12.01
N LEU A 84 5.20 8.37 12.62
CA LEU A 84 5.71 7.61 13.77
C LEU A 84 4.72 7.65 14.93
N CYS A 85 4.43 6.49 15.52
CA CYS A 85 3.53 6.41 16.66
C CYS A 85 4.19 7.03 17.92
N PRO A 86 3.39 7.71 18.77
CA PRO A 86 3.88 8.26 20.02
C PRO A 86 4.36 7.14 20.95
N ARG A 87 5.39 7.43 21.76
CA ARG A 87 5.85 6.58 22.85
C ARG A 87 5.40 7.20 24.18
N PRO A 88 5.16 6.38 25.21
CA PRO A 88 4.89 6.90 26.55
C PRO A 88 6.03 7.83 26.99
N ALA A 89 5.67 8.96 27.60
CA ALA A 89 6.64 9.98 28.04
C ALA A 89 7.42 9.52 29.28
N HIS A 90 6.79 8.71 30.13
CA HIS A 90 7.36 8.22 31.40
C HIS A 90 6.78 6.86 31.80
N ASP A 91 7.48 6.15 32.69
CA ASP A 91 7.14 4.78 33.11
C ASP A 91 5.73 4.65 33.71
N GLY A 92 5.22 5.70 34.36
CA GLY A 92 3.86 5.72 34.90
C GLY A 92 2.77 5.59 33.82
N GLU A 93 2.96 6.25 32.68
CA GLU A 93 2.04 6.18 31.53
C GLU A 93 2.14 4.81 30.86
N LEU A 94 3.36 4.28 30.71
CA LEU A 94 3.58 2.94 30.18
C LEU A 94 2.87 1.89 31.05
N LYS A 95 3.00 2.00 32.37
CA LYS A 95 2.33 1.11 33.32
C LYS A 95 0.81 1.20 33.18
N ALA A 96 0.25 2.41 33.16
CA ALA A 96 -1.19 2.62 32.96
C ALA A 96 -1.68 1.99 31.65
N ILE A 97 -0.97 2.20 30.53
CA ILE A 97 -1.31 1.58 29.24
C ILE A 97 -1.34 0.05 29.32
N ILE A 98 -0.36 -0.56 30.00
CA ILE A 98 -0.27 -2.01 30.14
C ILE A 98 -1.41 -2.53 31.02
N GLU A 99 -1.68 -1.88 32.16
CA GLU A 99 -2.76 -2.23 33.08
C GLU A 99 -4.12 -2.10 32.42
N ASP A 100 -4.38 -1.00 31.70
CA ASP A 100 -5.62 -0.78 30.95
C ASP A 100 -5.83 -1.90 29.92
N LEU A 101 -4.84 -2.17 29.07
CA LEU A 101 -4.92 -3.22 28.05
C LEU A 101 -5.07 -4.62 28.67
N ALA A 102 -4.44 -4.88 29.81
CA ALA A 102 -4.56 -6.16 30.52
C ALA A 102 -5.96 -6.32 31.12
N SER A 103 -6.51 -5.26 31.73
CA SER A 103 -7.85 -5.27 32.31
C SER A 103 -8.94 -5.48 31.26
N GLU A 104 -8.74 -4.95 30.06
CA GLU A 104 -9.63 -5.17 28.91
C GLU A 104 -9.47 -6.55 28.25
N GLY A 105 -8.50 -7.38 28.69
CA GLY A 105 -8.16 -8.65 28.03
C GLY A 105 -7.56 -8.45 26.63
N ARG A 106 -7.03 -7.25 26.34
CA ARG A 106 -6.58 -6.82 25.02
C ARG A 106 -5.08 -6.64 24.93
N LEU A 107 -4.29 -6.93 25.98
CA LEU A 107 -2.83 -6.86 25.95
C LEU A 107 -2.24 -7.95 25.04
N ASN A 108 -2.00 -7.63 23.77
CA ASN A 108 -1.45 -8.56 22.80
C ASN A 108 -0.66 -7.82 21.71
N GLY A 109 0.00 -8.56 20.81
CA GLY A 109 0.84 -7.99 19.75
C GLY A 109 0.11 -7.12 18.71
N GLN A 110 -1.22 -7.06 18.72
CA GLN A 110 -1.99 -6.15 17.86
C GLN A 110 -2.12 -4.75 18.47
N THR A 111 -2.33 -4.68 19.79
CA THR A 111 -2.62 -3.45 20.57
C THR A 111 -1.40 -2.90 21.28
N PHE A 112 -0.35 -3.70 21.49
CA PHE A 112 0.88 -3.29 22.16
C PHE A 112 2.12 -3.73 21.39
N CYS A 113 3.14 -2.87 21.35
CA CYS A 113 4.44 -3.18 20.74
C CYS A 113 5.50 -3.30 21.83
N ILE A 114 6.05 -4.51 21.98
CA ILE A 114 7.12 -4.80 22.94
C ILE A 114 8.46 -4.13 22.57
N GLN A 115 8.74 -3.90 21.29
CA GLN A 115 9.97 -3.24 20.86
C GLN A 115 9.94 -1.74 21.15
N CYS A 116 8.79 -1.11 20.93
CA CYS A 116 8.61 0.32 21.16
C CYS A 116 8.18 0.64 22.59
N MET A 117 7.79 -0.36 23.38
CA MET A 117 7.10 -0.22 24.67
C MET A 117 5.97 0.82 24.58
N ALA A 118 5.06 0.63 23.63
CA ALA A 118 4.00 1.59 23.33
C ALA A 118 2.71 0.91 22.89
N ARG A 119 1.57 1.54 23.19
CA ARG A 119 0.27 1.17 22.61
C ARG A 119 0.34 1.38 21.09
N LYS A 120 -0.20 0.42 20.35
CA LYS A 120 -0.26 0.47 18.89
C LYS A 120 -1.58 1.08 18.45
N PRO A 121 -1.56 2.21 17.72
CA PRO A 121 -2.74 2.69 17.00
C PRO A 121 -3.25 1.62 16.03
N LEU A 122 -4.54 1.68 15.74
CA LEU A 122 -5.19 0.84 14.75
C LEU A 122 -4.50 1.04 13.39
N ARG A 123 -4.32 -0.06 12.65
CA ARG A 123 -3.59 -0.11 11.36
C ARG A 123 -2.09 0.25 11.48
N SER A 124 -1.53 0.34 12.68
CA SER A 124 -0.08 0.57 12.85
C SER A 124 0.74 -0.73 12.83
N LYS A 125 2.02 -0.60 12.48
CA LYS A 125 2.97 -1.72 12.45
C LYS A 125 4.35 -1.28 12.92
N HIS A 126 5.02 -2.12 13.70
CA HIS A 126 6.44 -1.96 13.98
C HIS A 126 7.27 -2.33 12.75
N CYS A 127 8.04 -1.37 12.24
CA CYS A 127 9.03 -1.60 11.20
C CYS A 127 10.38 -1.89 11.86
N ARG A 128 10.93 -3.08 11.61
CA ARG A 128 12.24 -3.48 12.16
C ARG A 128 13.41 -2.70 11.56
N VAL A 129 13.28 -2.20 10.32
CA VAL A 129 14.34 -1.42 9.66
C VAL A 129 14.39 0.00 10.23
N CYS A 130 13.23 0.62 10.44
CA CYS A 130 13.15 1.95 11.04
C CYS A 130 13.15 1.92 12.58
N ASP A 131 13.11 0.73 13.19
CA ASP A 131 12.98 0.47 14.63
C ASP A 131 11.89 1.28 15.34
N ARG A 132 10.76 1.48 14.65
CA ARG A 132 9.65 2.30 15.13
C ARG A 132 8.31 1.77 14.64
N CYS A 133 7.27 2.06 15.42
CA CYS A 133 5.88 1.88 14.98
C CYS A 133 5.49 3.03 14.04
N VAL A 134 4.85 2.68 12.92
CA VAL A 134 4.33 3.59 11.92
C VAL A 134 2.81 3.47 11.88
N SER A 135 2.12 4.58 12.02
CA SER A 135 0.65 4.70 11.93
C SER A 135 0.17 4.52 10.49
N ARG A 136 -0.98 3.87 10.32
CA ARG A 136 -1.54 3.46 9.01
C ARG A 136 -0.42 2.95 8.07
N SER A 137 0.35 1.98 8.57
CA SER A 137 1.56 1.52 7.89
C SER A 137 1.19 0.85 6.57
N ASP A 138 1.78 1.31 5.46
CA ASP A 138 1.66 0.66 4.16
C ASP A 138 2.76 -0.40 3.99
N HIS A 139 4.01 0.04 3.93
CA HIS A 139 5.18 -0.83 3.86
C HIS A 139 6.46 -0.07 4.26
N HIS A 140 7.56 -0.80 4.42
CA HIS A 140 8.89 -0.20 4.36
C HIS A 140 9.38 -0.30 2.92
N CYS A 141 9.77 0.82 2.32
CA CYS A 141 10.16 0.90 0.92
C CYS A 141 11.67 1.13 0.81
N PRO A 142 12.46 0.13 0.38
CA PRO A 142 13.90 0.29 0.17
C PRO A 142 14.22 1.35 -0.89
N TRP A 143 13.34 1.53 -1.88
CA TRP A 143 13.51 2.46 -3.00
C TRP A 143 13.40 3.94 -2.62
N VAL A 144 12.75 4.27 -1.49
CA VAL A 144 12.77 5.61 -0.90
C VAL A 144 13.45 5.61 0.48
N TRP A 145 14.10 4.50 0.84
CA TRP A 145 14.78 4.30 2.13
C TRP A 145 13.98 4.80 3.35
N ASN A 146 12.66 4.62 3.31
CA ASN A 146 11.76 5.12 4.34
C ASN A 146 10.53 4.23 4.45
N CYS A 147 9.85 4.28 5.59
CA CYS A 147 8.50 3.75 5.69
C CYS A 147 7.52 4.60 4.91
N VAL A 148 6.50 3.95 4.36
CA VAL A 148 5.33 4.61 3.77
C VAL A 148 4.16 4.39 4.73
N GLY A 149 3.60 5.47 5.25
CA GLY A 149 2.55 5.45 6.26
C GLY A 149 1.67 6.69 6.23
N ALA A 150 0.92 6.95 7.31
CA ALA A 150 -0.12 7.98 7.36
C ALA A 150 0.31 9.35 6.79
N ASN A 151 1.52 9.82 7.14
CA ASN A 151 1.94 11.19 6.88
C ASN A 151 2.62 11.39 5.52
N ASN A 152 3.17 10.34 4.89
CA ASN A 152 3.93 10.44 3.64
C ASN A 152 3.38 9.60 2.47
N HIS A 153 2.35 8.76 2.68
CA HIS A 153 1.78 7.90 1.62
C HIS A 153 1.31 8.68 0.39
N ARG A 154 0.76 9.89 0.57
CA ARG A 154 0.38 10.78 -0.54
C ARG A 154 1.58 11.20 -1.39
N GLN A 155 2.70 11.53 -0.74
CA GLN A 155 3.92 11.96 -1.42
C GLN A 155 4.58 10.80 -2.15
N PHE A 156 4.56 9.60 -1.55
CA PHE A 156 4.95 8.37 -2.23
C PHE A 156 4.10 8.13 -3.48
N LEU A 157 2.77 8.30 -3.40
CA LEU A 157 1.89 8.09 -4.56
C LEU A 157 2.16 9.13 -5.66
N LEU A 158 2.32 10.41 -5.31
CA LEU A 158 2.70 11.46 -6.25
C LEU A 158 4.06 11.21 -6.90
N PHE A 159 5.04 10.69 -6.15
CA PHE A 159 6.32 10.26 -6.68
C PHE A 159 6.16 9.17 -7.75
N VAL A 160 5.44 8.09 -7.45
CA VAL A 160 5.25 7.01 -8.43
C VAL A 160 4.44 7.49 -9.65
N SER A 161 3.42 8.32 -9.47
CA SER A 161 2.64 8.90 -10.58
C SER A 161 3.52 9.76 -11.49
N THR A 162 4.29 10.68 -10.90
CA THR A 162 5.18 11.55 -11.68
C THR A 162 6.31 10.76 -12.33
N LEU A 163 6.85 9.74 -11.69
CA LEU A 163 7.86 8.84 -12.27
C LEU A 163 7.36 8.12 -13.52
N VAL A 164 6.13 7.57 -13.48
CA VAL A 164 5.54 6.88 -14.65
C VAL A 164 5.34 7.87 -15.82
N ILE A 165 4.81 9.07 -15.54
CA ILE A 165 4.61 10.09 -16.58
C ILE A 165 5.97 10.56 -17.13
N ASP A 166 6.95 10.76 -16.26
CA ASP A 166 8.31 11.20 -16.61
C ASP A 166 8.97 10.22 -17.58
N ILE A 167 8.93 8.91 -17.28
CA ILE A 167 9.50 7.87 -18.13
C ILE A 167 8.82 7.85 -19.51
N VAL A 168 7.49 7.97 -19.57
CA VAL A 168 6.75 8.00 -20.84
C VAL A 168 7.15 9.22 -21.68
N LEU A 169 7.26 10.40 -21.06
CA LEU A 169 7.70 11.61 -21.74
C LEU A 169 9.15 11.51 -22.21
N PHE A 170 10.04 10.94 -21.38
CA PHE A 170 11.44 10.72 -21.72
C PHE A 170 11.59 9.79 -22.93
N ASP A 171 10.94 8.61 -22.90
CA ASP A 171 11.02 7.64 -23.99
C ASP A 171 10.44 8.21 -25.30
N TYR A 172 9.42 9.06 -25.22
CA TYR A 172 8.89 9.77 -26.38
C TYR A 172 9.87 10.82 -26.93
N LEU A 173 10.56 11.58 -26.08
CA LEU A 173 11.62 12.50 -26.51
C LEU A 173 12.81 11.74 -27.13
N VAL A 174 13.17 10.58 -26.58
CA VAL A 174 14.20 9.69 -27.15
C VAL A 174 13.80 9.18 -28.53
N TYR A 175 12.54 8.77 -28.70
CA TYR A 175 12.00 8.39 -30.01
C TYR A 175 12.12 9.54 -31.03
N GLN A 176 11.77 10.77 -30.66
CA GLN A 176 11.94 11.92 -31.54
C GLN A 176 13.40 12.18 -31.90
N TYR A 177 14.31 12.06 -30.93
CA TYR A 177 15.75 12.23 -31.14
C TYR A 177 16.30 11.22 -32.16
N PHE A 178 16.01 9.94 -32.01
CA PHE A 178 16.49 8.91 -32.95
C PHE A 178 15.84 9.01 -34.33
N SER A 179 14.62 9.56 -34.40
CA SER A 179 13.91 9.81 -35.66
C SER A 179 14.43 11.04 -36.41
N SER A 180 15.03 12.02 -35.71
CA SER A 180 15.53 13.25 -36.32
C SER A 180 16.98 13.17 -36.78
N ILE A 181 17.76 12.22 -36.24
CA ILE A 181 19.18 12.07 -36.58
C ILE A 181 19.36 11.11 -37.76
N PRO A 182 20.15 11.50 -38.78
CA PRO A 182 20.47 10.64 -39.92
C PRO A 182 21.11 9.32 -39.49
N SER A 183 20.83 8.26 -40.24
CA SER A 183 21.47 6.96 -40.04
C SER A 183 22.93 7.02 -40.52
N PRO A 184 23.87 6.38 -39.81
CA PRO A 184 25.26 6.34 -40.24
C PRO A 184 25.38 5.56 -41.57
N ASP A 185 26.11 6.12 -42.53
CA ASP A 185 26.37 5.47 -43.80
C ASP A 185 27.18 4.17 -43.59
N SER A 186 26.94 3.16 -44.44
CA SER A 186 27.76 1.94 -44.62
C SER A 186 27.63 0.77 -43.62
N VAL A 187 26.61 0.70 -42.75
CA VAL A 187 26.40 -0.48 -41.89
C VAL A 187 25.05 -1.16 -42.17
N HIS A 188 25.07 -2.36 -42.76
CA HIS A 188 23.90 -3.23 -42.84
C HIS A 188 23.66 -3.88 -41.48
N CYS A 189 22.62 -3.45 -40.76
CA CYS A 189 22.31 -4.06 -39.48
C CYS A 189 21.02 -4.88 -39.48
N LEU A 190 21.13 -6.13 -39.02
CA LEU A 190 20.00 -7.07 -38.93
C LEU A 190 19.27 -7.02 -37.57
N ALA A 191 19.86 -6.40 -36.54
CA ALA A 191 19.28 -6.36 -35.20
C ALA A 191 18.51 -5.04 -34.95
N LEU A 192 17.30 -5.14 -34.39
CA LEU A 192 16.38 -4.01 -34.12
C LEU A 192 17.04 -2.84 -33.34
N LEU A 193 17.95 -3.14 -32.44
CA LEU A 193 18.60 -2.14 -31.56
C LEU A 193 19.93 -1.62 -32.09
N CYS A 194 20.40 -2.15 -33.21
CA CYS A 194 21.74 -1.85 -33.70
C CYS A 194 21.87 -0.44 -34.26
N GLU A 195 20.96 -0.02 -35.13
CA GLU A 195 21.02 1.32 -35.71
C GLU A 195 20.90 2.42 -34.63
N PRO A 196 19.93 2.36 -33.68
CA PRO A 196 19.92 3.29 -32.55
C PRO A 196 21.20 3.23 -31.70
N ALA A 197 21.81 2.05 -31.53
CA ALA A 197 23.05 1.91 -30.78
C ALA A 197 24.25 2.57 -31.48
N LEU A 198 24.29 2.54 -32.81
CA LEU A 198 25.33 3.23 -33.59
C LEU A 198 25.15 4.75 -33.57
N LYS A 199 23.90 5.24 -33.57
CA LYS A 199 23.61 6.67 -33.41
C LYS A 199 23.99 7.15 -32.00
N ASP A 200 23.52 6.45 -30.98
CA ASP A 200 23.77 6.81 -29.59
C ASP A 200 23.52 5.64 -28.61
N ALA A 201 24.55 4.83 -28.39
CA ALA A 201 24.51 3.68 -27.49
C ALA A 201 24.17 4.05 -26.03
N PHE A 202 24.62 5.22 -25.55
CA PHE A 202 24.41 5.62 -24.15
C PHE A 202 22.95 6.02 -23.92
N LEU A 203 22.37 6.85 -24.79
CA LEU A 203 20.97 7.26 -24.69
C LEU A 203 20.05 6.05 -24.84
N LEU A 204 20.38 5.15 -25.78
CA LEU A 204 19.64 3.90 -25.95
C LEU A 204 19.68 3.05 -24.67
N CYS A 205 20.84 2.90 -24.04
CA CYS A 205 20.95 2.16 -22.78
C CYS A 205 20.11 2.79 -21.66
N VAL A 206 20.10 4.11 -21.53
CA VAL A 206 19.30 4.82 -20.53
C VAL A 206 17.81 4.64 -20.81
N SER A 207 17.36 4.78 -22.06
CA SER A 207 15.94 4.57 -22.43
C SER A 207 15.51 3.12 -22.23
N LEU A 208 16.31 2.12 -22.60
CA LEU A 208 16.00 0.71 -22.33
C LEU A 208 15.88 0.42 -20.83
N TRP A 209 16.74 1.03 -20.02
CA TRP A 209 16.63 0.96 -18.56
C TRP A 209 15.35 1.61 -18.05
N SER A 210 15.03 2.83 -18.50
CA SER A 210 13.79 3.54 -18.13
C SER A 210 12.53 2.75 -18.53
N ALA A 211 12.48 2.23 -19.76
CA ALA A 211 11.36 1.42 -20.26
C ALA A 211 11.18 0.11 -19.46
N LEU A 212 12.27 -0.52 -19.02
CA LEU A 212 12.20 -1.67 -18.11
C LEU A 212 11.59 -1.26 -16.75
N GLN A 213 11.98 -0.09 -16.22
CA GLN A 213 11.44 0.43 -14.96
C GLN A 213 9.94 0.78 -15.08
N LEU A 214 9.48 1.23 -16.25
CA LEU A 214 8.08 1.57 -16.50
C LEU A 214 7.13 0.40 -16.22
N THR A 215 7.55 -0.83 -16.55
CA THR A 215 6.69 -2.02 -16.45
C THR A 215 6.25 -2.27 -15.00
N TRP A 216 7.18 -2.33 -14.05
CA TRP A 216 6.86 -2.64 -12.66
C TRP A 216 6.34 -1.42 -11.89
N THR A 217 6.80 -0.21 -12.23
CA THR A 217 6.30 1.02 -11.59
C THR A 217 4.84 1.29 -11.96
N SER A 218 4.42 0.99 -13.20
CA SER A 218 3.01 1.06 -13.61
C SER A 218 2.13 0.10 -12.83
N VAL A 219 2.60 -1.14 -12.61
CA VAL A 219 1.87 -2.14 -11.82
C VAL A 219 1.74 -1.71 -10.36
N LEU A 220 2.82 -1.19 -9.77
CA LEU A 220 2.80 -0.62 -8.43
C LEU A 220 1.79 0.52 -8.34
N LEU A 221 1.77 1.42 -9.32
CA LEU A 221 0.88 2.57 -9.36
C LEU A 221 -0.59 2.16 -9.39
N VAL A 222 -0.96 1.27 -10.32
CA VAL A 222 -2.33 0.75 -10.43
C VAL A 222 -2.76 0.06 -9.14
N THR A 223 -1.87 -0.74 -8.55
CA THR A 223 -2.15 -1.45 -7.30
C THR A 223 -2.39 -0.48 -6.14
N GLN A 224 -1.55 0.54 -6.00
CA GLN A 224 -1.68 1.53 -4.92
C GLN A 224 -2.95 2.37 -5.09
N TYR A 225 -3.30 2.80 -6.31
CA TYR A 225 -4.57 3.49 -6.54
C TYR A 225 -5.77 2.60 -6.22
N TRP A 226 -5.76 1.33 -6.63
CA TRP A 226 -6.81 0.38 -6.27
C TRP A 226 -6.96 0.23 -4.74
N GLN A 227 -5.85 0.09 -4.02
CA GLN A 227 -5.85 0.03 -2.56
C GLN A 227 -6.46 1.29 -1.92
N VAL A 228 -6.11 2.48 -2.44
CA VAL A 228 -6.71 3.76 -2.01
C VAL A 228 -8.22 3.75 -2.23
N THR A 229 -8.72 3.28 -3.39
CA THR A 229 -10.17 3.21 -3.65
C THR A 229 -10.93 2.28 -2.69
N ARG A 230 -10.23 1.37 -2.00
CA ARG A 230 -10.80 0.37 -1.07
C ARG A 230 -10.53 0.69 0.40
N GLN A 231 -9.87 1.81 0.65
CA GLN A 231 -9.29 2.19 1.94
C GLN A 231 -8.40 1.12 2.59
N LEU A 232 -7.56 0.48 1.79
CA LEU A 232 -6.63 -0.55 2.24
C LEU A 232 -5.19 -0.08 2.10
N THR A 233 -4.33 -0.63 2.96
CA THR A 233 -2.87 -0.57 2.83
C THR A 233 -2.33 -1.88 2.27
N THR A 234 -1.14 -1.86 1.68
CA THR A 234 -0.41 -3.07 1.26
C THR A 234 -0.20 -4.02 2.44
N PHE A 235 0.03 -3.49 3.64
CA PHE A 235 0.12 -4.27 4.87
C PHE A 235 -1.16 -5.06 5.15
N GLU A 236 -2.32 -4.41 5.09
CA GLU A 236 -3.63 -5.04 5.32
C GLU A 236 -3.95 -6.07 4.24
N VAL A 237 -3.70 -5.73 2.97
CA VAL A 237 -3.93 -6.65 1.86
C VAL A 237 -3.07 -7.91 1.98
N SER A 238 -1.80 -7.75 2.39
CA SER A 238 -0.88 -8.87 2.61
C SER A 238 -1.26 -9.75 3.81
N ASN A 239 -2.15 -9.28 4.70
CA ASN A 239 -2.58 -9.95 5.91
C ASN A 239 -4.11 -10.15 5.98
N LEU A 240 -4.76 -10.21 4.82
CA LEU A 240 -6.19 -10.51 4.71
C LEU A 240 -6.50 -11.81 5.47
N GLY A 241 -7.47 -11.76 6.39
CA GLY A 241 -7.84 -12.89 7.25
C GLY A 241 -7.17 -12.95 8.63
N ARG A 242 -6.24 -12.03 8.96
CA ARG A 242 -5.65 -11.91 10.31
C ARG A 242 -6.27 -10.79 11.16
N PHE A 243 -6.77 -9.73 10.52
CA PHE A 243 -7.37 -8.60 11.22
C PHE A 243 -8.85 -8.87 11.50
N GLY A 244 -9.25 -8.82 12.78
CA GLY A 244 -10.62 -9.08 13.22
C GLY A 244 -11.65 -8.14 12.58
N PHE A 245 -11.29 -6.86 12.41
CA PHE A 245 -12.16 -5.86 11.77
C PHE A 245 -12.35 -6.05 10.25
N MET A 246 -11.62 -6.98 9.62
CA MET A 246 -11.78 -7.40 8.23
C MET A 246 -12.23 -8.86 8.11
N GLY A 247 -12.85 -9.41 9.15
CA GLY A 247 -13.36 -10.78 9.16
C GLY A 247 -12.27 -11.83 9.20
N GLY A 248 -11.07 -11.45 9.64
CA GLY A 248 -10.06 -12.40 10.05
C GLY A 248 -10.41 -13.05 11.38
N ARG A 249 -9.83 -14.22 11.65
CA ARG A 249 -9.68 -14.67 13.02
C ARG A 249 -8.73 -13.65 13.65
N GLY A 250 -9.28 -12.63 14.32
CA GLY A 250 -8.49 -11.84 15.26
C GLY A 250 -7.69 -12.84 16.08
N THR A 251 -6.44 -12.53 16.41
CA THR A 251 -5.65 -13.40 17.28
C THR A 251 -6.24 -13.37 18.69
N LEU A 252 -7.45 -13.88 18.85
CA LEU A 252 -7.94 -14.56 20.03
C LEU A 252 -7.16 -15.86 20.06
N ALA A 253 -6.05 -15.85 20.77
CA ALA A 253 -5.41 -17.06 21.22
C ALA A 253 -5.07 -16.88 22.70
N ALA A 254 -5.71 -17.74 23.51
CA ALA A 254 -5.43 -18.07 24.90
C ALA A 254 -5.78 -16.99 25.95
N GLY A 255 -7.00 -17.04 26.51
CA GLY A 255 -7.26 -16.33 27.76
C GLY A 255 -8.70 -16.08 28.23
N SER A 256 -9.70 -16.91 27.88
CA SER A 256 -11.03 -17.02 28.55
C SER A 256 -11.97 -17.75 27.57
N GLY A 257 -12.66 -18.86 27.82
CA GLY A 257 -12.97 -19.62 29.01
C GLY A 257 -14.25 -20.40 28.67
N GLY A 258 -14.16 -21.47 27.88
CA GLY A 258 -15.28 -22.35 27.53
C GLY A 258 -14.79 -23.80 27.45
N ALA A 259 -15.37 -24.66 28.28
CA ALA A 259 -14.81 -25.88 28.81
C ALA A 259 -14.62 -27.07 27.85
N GLY A 260 -13.64 -27.91 28.18
CA GLY A 260 -13.68 -29.37 27.94
C GLY A 260 -13.04 -29.87 26.65
N VAL A 261 -11.80 -30.36 26.74
CA VAL A 261 -11.39 -31.75 26.50
C VAL A 261 -9.86 -31.78 26.60
N GLN A 262 -9.42 -32.27 27.75
CA GLN A 262 -8.07 -32.72 28.04
C GLN A 262 -7.79 -33.98 27.21
N MET A 263 -6.70 -34.02 26.44
CA MET A 263 -6.07 -35.28 26.07
C MET A 263 -4.58 -35.05 25.86
N GLY A 264 -3.80 -35.73 26.70
CA GLY A 264 -2.37 -35.55 26.84
C GLY A 264 -1.53 -36.21 25.74
N HIS A 265 -0.24 -35.90 25.83
CA HIS A 265 0.82 -36.61 25.13
C HIS A 265 0.70 -38.13 25.29
N ARG A 266 0.75 -38.85 24.17
CA ARG A 266 1.26 -40.22 24.15
C ARG A 266 2.07 -40.44 22.87
N HIS A 267 3.36 -40.70 23.05
CA HIS A 267 4.26 -41.20 22.03
C HIS A 267 3.83 -42.63 21.63
N HIS A 268 3.83 -42.93 20.32
CA HIS A 268 4.00 -44.30 19.83
C HIS A 268 4.74 -44.29 18.49
N HIS A 269 5.76 -45.15 18.42
CA HIS A 269 6.59 -45.47 17.27
C HIS A 269 5.94 -46.51 16.33
N GLY A 270 6.39 -46.54 15.07
CA GLY A 270 6.21 -47.61 14.07
C GLY A 270 5.33 -47.17 12.89
N ALA A 271 5.52 -47.53 11.63
CA ALA A 271 6.56 -48.22 10.85
C ALA A 271 6.16 -48.01 9.35
N HIS A 272 7.09 -48.27 8.43
CA HIS A 272 6.96 -48.26 6.97
C HIS A 272 5.59 -48.69 6.39
N GLN A 273 5.11 -48.05 5.31
CA GLN A 273 4.95 -48.69 3.98
C GLN A 273 4.62 -47.71 2.84
N GLN A 274 5.14 -48.04 1.65
CA GLN A 274 4.98 -47.41 0.33
C GLN A 274 3.67 -47.81 -0.38
N ASN A 275 3.38 -47.08 -1.47
CA ASN A 275 2.43 -47.32 -2.59
C ASN A 275 0.96 -47.00 -2.30
N GLY A 276 0.15 -46.48 -3.22
CA GLY A 276 0.31 -46.18 -4.64
C GLY A 276 -0.99 -45.51 -5.13
N ASP A 277 -0.93 -44.92 -6.33
CA ASP A 277 -2.05 -44.28 -7.02
C ASP A 277 -3.27 -45.20 -7.17
N THR A 278 -4.48 -44.61 -7.13
CA THR A 278 -5.53 -44.87 -8.13
C THR A 278 -6.69 -43.89 -7.96
N ASP A 279 -7.02 -43.24 -9.08
CA ASP A 279 -8.29 -42.57 -9.35
C ASP A 279 -9.48 -43.53 -9.21
N SER A 280 -10.59 -43.02 -8.70
CA SER A 280 -11.91 -43.59 -8.97
C SER A 280 -12.97 -42.50 -8.95
N GLU A 281 -13.48 -42.23 -10.15
CA GLU A 281 -14.67 -41.45 -10.45
C GLU A 281 -15.92 -42.05 -9.76
N ALA A 282 -16.82 -41.17 -9.33
CA ALA A 282 -18.22 -41.51 -9.13
C ALA A 282 -19.09 -40.32 -9.59
N GLU A 283 -19.86 -40.59 -10.64
CA GLU A 283 -20.82 -39.69 -11.29
C GLU A 283 -22.04 -39.37 -10.41
N GLY A 284 -22.71 -38.26 -10.76
CA GLY A 284 -24.18 -38.25 -10.83
C GLY A 284 -24.93 -37.40 -9.79
N GLY A 285 -25.12 -36.11 -10.07
CA GLY A 285 -26.03 -35.26 -9.30
C GLY A 285 -26.28 -33.91 -9.96
N ALA A 286 -27.05 -33.89 -11.04
CA ALA A 286 -27.42 -32.68 -11.76
C ALA A 286 -28.38 -31.79 -10.94
N HIS A 287 -27.90 -30.62 -10.49
CA HIS A 287 -28.77 -29.50 -10.15
C HIS A 287 -28.31 -28.23 -10.87
N LYS A 288 -29.24 -27.71 -11.70
CA LYS A 288 -29.15 -26.50 -12.51
C LYS A 288 -28.55 -25.32 -11.71
N GLN A 289 -27.37 -24.86 -12.11
CA GLN A 289 -26.87 -23.53 -11.75
C GLN A 289 -26.81 -22.64 -12.98
N THR A 290 -27.47 -21.49 -12.84
CA THR A 290 -27.50 -20.39 -13.79
C THR A 290 -26.10 -19.79 -13.93
N HIS A 291 -25.53 -19.88 -15.14
CA HIS A 291 -24.26 -19.25 -15.46
C HIS A 291 -24.41 -17.71 -15.44
N LYS A 292 -23.92 -17.07 -14.38
CA LYS A 292 -23.48 -15.67 -14.47
C LYS A 292 -22.01 -15.67 -14.84
N HIS A 293 -21.72 -15.42 -16.12
CA HIS A 293 -20.37 -15.17 -16.60
C HIS A 293 -19.80 -13.94 -15.87
N THR A 294 -18.89 -14.19 -14.93
CA THR A 294 -18.05 -13.14 -14.36
C THR A 294 -16.83 -13.03 -15.28
N PHE A 295 -16.69 -11.90 -15.95
CA PHE A 295 -15.65 -11.55 -16.94
C PHE A 295 -14.19 -11.75 -16.48
N CYS A 296 -13.95 -12.11 -15.21
CA CYS A 296 -12.62 -12.26 -14.61
C CYS A 296 -12.05 -13.70 -14.61
N GLY A 297 -12.89 -14.74 -14.82
CA GLY A 297 -12.48 -16.14 -14.60
C GLY A 297 -11.55 -16.74 -15.67
N THR A 298 -11.55 -16.19 -16.89
CA THR A 298 -10.78 -16.72 -18.03
C THR A 298 -9.33 -16.22 -18.09
N LEU A 299 -8.99 -15.14 -17.36
CA LEU A 299 -7.65 -14.56 -17.35
C LEU A 299 -6.71 -15.20 -16.32
N THR A 300 -7.23 -15.99 -15.37
CA THR A 300 -6.48 -16.57 -14.25
C THR A 300 -6.23 -18.08 -14.36
N ALA A 301 -6.55 -18.71 -15.50
CA ALA A 301 -6.31 -20.13 -15.73
C ALA A 301 -4.79 -20.43 -15.70
N PRO A 302 -4.33 -21.52 -15.05
CA PRO A 302 -2.93 -21.93 -15.08
C PRO A 302 -2.46 -22.13 -16.53
N GLY A 303 -1.31 -21.54 -16.91
CA GLY A 303 -0.72 -21.71 -18.25
C GLY A 303 -1.02 -20.59 -19.26
N THR A 304 -1.76 -19.53 -18.90
CA THR A 304 -1.95 -18.37 -19.78
C THR A 304 -0.82 -17.34 -19.63
N CYS A 305 -0.54 -16.57 -20.71
CA CYS A 305 0.37 -15.41 -20.64
C CYS A 305 -0.03 -14.44 -19.53
N ALA A 306 -1.34 -14.23 -19.32
CA ALA A 306 -1.85 -13.41 -18.23
C ALA A 306 -1.48 -13.98 -16.85
N ALA A 307 -1.58 -15.29 -16.62
CA ALA A 307 -1.18 -15.91 -15.36
C ALA A 307 0.34 -15.89 -15.14
N PHE A 308 1.14 -16.02 -16.20
CA PHE A 308 2.60 -15.86 -16.14
C PHE A 308 2.97 -14.41 -15.79
N LEU A 309 2.35 -13.42 -16.45
CA LEU A 309 2.57 -12.01 -16.15
C LEU A 309 2.13 -11.67 -14.73
N LEU A 310 0.97 -12.15 -14.27
CA LEU A 310 0.53 -11.94 -12.89
C LEU A 310 1.50 -12.55 -11.87
N ASN A 311 2.10 -13.70 -12.16
CA ASN A 311 3.11 -14.34 -11.31
C ASN A 311 4.45 -13.59 -11.33
N LEU A 312 4.91 -13.21 -12.52
CA LEU A 312 6.13 -12.40 -12.71
C LEU A 312 6.02 -11.03 -12.04
N LEU A 313 4.82 -10.44 -12.05
CA LEU A 313 4.49 -9.15 -11.45
C LEU A 313 4.11 -9.25 -9.95
N GLY A 314 4.05 -10.45 -9.38
CA GLY A 314 3.62 -10.69 -7.99
C GLY A 314 2.16 -10.35 -7.69
N LEU A 315 1.35 -10.15 -8.74
CA LEU A 315 -0.09 -9.90 -8.70
C LEU A 315 -0.91 -11.20 -8.52
N ASP A 316 -0.28 -12.36 -8.72
CA ASP A 316 -0.82 -13.68 -8.41
C ASP A 316 -1.23 -13.80 -6.93
N ARG A 317 -0.50 -13.13 -6.04
CA ARG A 317 -0.80 -13.06 -4.59
C ARG A 317 -2.12 -12.37 -4.27
N PHE A 318 -2.62 -11.51 -5.18
CA PHE A 318 -3.90 -10.80 -5.05
C PHE A 318 -5.05 -11.52 -5.76
N THR A 319 -4.75 -12.36 -6.75
CA THR A 319 -5.74 -13.05 -7.59
C THR A 319 -5.93 -14.52 -7.25
N ARG A 320 -5.03 -15.13 -6.46
CA ARG A 320 -5.13 -16.52 -5.99
C ARG A 320 -5.02 -16.66 -4.46
N GLY A 321 -5.70 -17.67 -3.91
CA GLY A 321 -5.49 -18.13 -2.53
C GLY A 321 -6.35 -17.47 -1.43
N ARG A 322 -5.82 -17.43 -0.20
CA ARG A 322 -6.53 -16.91 1.01
C ARG A 322 -6.83 -15.41 0.93
N ALA A 323 -6.06 -14.63 0.16
CA ALA A 323 -6.29 -13.20 -0.07
C ALA A 323 -7.59 -12.94 -0.86
N ALA A 324 -7.81 -13.68 -1.95
CA ALA A 324 -9.08 -13.63 -2.70
C ALA A 324 -10.27 -14.07 -1.84
N ARG A 325 -10.10 -15.10 -0.99
CA ARG A 325 -11.13 -15.54 -0.03
C ARG A 325 -11.38 -14.55 1.11
N GLY A 326 -10.36 -13.81 1.53
CA GLY A 326 -10.49 -12.72 2.51
C GLY A 326 -11.26 -11.53 1.95
N LEU A 327 -11.11 -11.23 0.65
CA LEU A 327 -11.91 -10.23 -0.06
C LEU A 327 -13.39 -10.65 -0.23
N THR A 328 -13.69 -11.96 -0.17
CA THR A 328 -15.07 -12.50 -0.15
C THR A 328 -15.66 -12.67 1.25
N SER A 329 -14.89 -12.41 2.31
CA SER A 329 -15.39 -12.46 3.69
C SER A 329 -16.49 -11.41 3.91
N HIS A 330 -17.57 -11.79 4.58
CA HIS A 330 -18.74 -10.92 4.83
C HIS A 330 -18.48 -9.75 5.79
N ALA A 331 -17.30 -9.67 6.43
CA ALA A 331 -16.95 -8.53 7.25
C ALA A 331 -16.55 -7.34 6.36
N ARG A 332 -17.43 -6.34 6.32
CA ARG A 332 -17.23 -5.11 5.56
C ARG A 332 -16.08 -4.30 6.18
N ASN A 333 -15.13 -3.85 5.36
CA ASN A 333 -14.05 -2.97 5.81
C ASN A 333 -14.68 -1.71 6.46
N PRO A 334 -14.49 -1.45 7.77
CA PRO A 334 -15.10 -0.31 8.45
C PRO A 334 -14.55 1.04 7.98
N PHE A 335 -13.44 1.05 7.24
CA PHE A 335 -12.87 2.24 6.62
C PHE A 335 -13.32 2.44 5.17
N ASP A 336 -14.06 1.51 4.56
CA ASP A 336 -14.50 1.60 3.15
C ASP A 336 -15.90 2.22 3.04
N PHE A 337 -15.94 3.47 2.57
CA PHE A 337 -17.17 4.24 2.33
C PHE A 337 -17.41 4.51 0.84
N GLY A 338 -16.83 3.68 -0.03
CA GLY A 338 -16.92 3.80 -1.49
C GLY A 338 -15.78 4.61 -2.10
N ALA A 339 -15.47 4.29 -3.36
CA ALA A 339 -14.24 4.72 -4.03
C ALA A 339 -13.99 6.24 -3.97
N VAL A 340 -15.01 7.05 -4.27
CA VAL A 340 -14.87 8.52 -4.29
C VAL A 340 -14.54 9.06 -2.90
N ARG A 341 -15.25 8.60 -1.87
CA ARG A 341 -15.05 9.06 -0.49
C ARG A 341 -13.73 8.55 0.08
N ASN A 342 -13.33 7.33 -0.26
CA ASN A 342 -12.04 6.77 0.14
C ASN A 342 -10.88 7.56 -0.47
N CYS A 343 -10.98 7.94 -1.76
CA CYS A 343 -10.00 8.83 -2.39
C CYS A 343 -9.94 10.19 -1.69
N ARG A 344 -11.11 10.80 -1.39
CA ARG A 344 -11.16 12.08 -0.66
C ARG A 344 -10.55 11.96 0.74
N ASP A 345 -10.81 10.88 1.46
CA ASP A 345 -10.22 10.62 2.78
C ASP A 345 -8.70 10.46 2.71
N PHE A 346 -8.21 9.70 1.73
CA PHE A 346 -6.78 9.53 1.51
C PHE A 346 -6.06 10.86 1.29
N TRP A 347 -6.59 11.71 0.40
CA TRP A 347 -5.98 13.01 0.12
C TRP A 347 -6.17 14.02 1.25
N SER A 348 -7.19 13.87 2.09
CA SER A 348 -7.46 14.74 3.25
C SER A 348 -6.84 14.24 4.57
N MET A 349 -6.13 13.11 4.54
CA MET A 349 -5.49 12.47 5.70
C MET A 349 -6.45 12.15 6.86
N GLY A 350 -7.56 11.49 6.58
CA GLY A 350 -8.48 11.06 7.65
C GLY A 350 -9.50 12.11 8.07
N LYS A 351 -9.41 13.36 7.58
CA LYS A 351 -10.39 14.42 7.90
C LYS A 351 -11.80 14.08 7.43
N GLU A 352 -11.91 13.33 6.34
CA GLU A 352 -13.21 12.86 5.84
C GLU A 352 -13.87 11.91 6.86
N LEU A 353 -13.09 11.01 7.44
CA LEU A 353 -13.53 10.09 8.50
C LEU A 353 -13.50 10.67 9.93
N GLY A 354 -12.89 11.83 10.13
CA GLY A 354 -12.65 12.38 11.48
C GLY A 354 -11.63 11.55 12.28
N VAL A 355 -10.68 10.90 11.60
CA VAL A 355 -9.73 9.95 12.18
C VAL A 355 -8.32 10.53 12.17
N GLU A 356 -7.70 10.59 13.34
CA GLU A 356 -6.26 10.80 13.47
C GLU A 356 -5.56 9.44 13.57
N TYR A 357 -4.92 9.00 12.49
CA TYR A 357 -4.34 7.66 12.40
C TYR A 357 -3.24 7.37 13.44
N GLY A 358 -2.62 8.41 14.00
CA GLY A 358 -1.64 8.29 15.09
C GLY A 358 -2.27 8.02 16.48
N GLN A 359 -3.57 8.25 16.64
CA GLN A 359 -4.27 8.23 17.93
C GLN A 359 -5.59 7.44 17.91
N VAL A 360 -5.95 6.84 16.78
CA VAL A 360 -7.10 5.92 16.70
C VAL A 360 -6.66 4.54 17.18
N TYR A 361 -7.27 4.02 18.23
CA TYR A 361 -6.96 2.68 18.78
C TYR A 361 -8.05 1.66 18.53
N ASP A 362 -9.27 2.13 18.29
CA ASP A 362 -10.48 1.32 18.19
C ASP A 362 -11.41 1.82 17.08
N VAL A 363 -12.22 0.90 16.55
CA VAL A 363 -13.33 1.24 15.65
C VAL A 363 -14.52 1.61 16.53
N PRO A 364 -15.10 2.82 16.39
CA PRO A 364 -16.29 3.20 17.16
C PRO A 364 -17.45 2.22 16.92
N LEU A 365 -18.24 1.93 17.95
CA LEU A 365 -19.36 0.98 17.86
C LEU A 365 -20.43 1.47 16.88
N GLU A 366 -20.67 2.78 16.86
CA GLU A 366 -21.55 3.50 15.95
C GLU A 366 -20.97 3.68 14.53
N GLY A 367 -19.69 3.34 14.32
CA GLY A 367 -18.94 3.59 13.10
C GLY A 367 -18.37 5.01 13.01
N PHE A 368 -17.44 5.21 12.06
CA PHE A 368 -16.69 6.47 11.95
C PHE A 368 -17.57 7.68 11.59
N ASP A 369 -18.64 7.50 10.82
CA ASP A 369 -19.53 8.59 10.41
C ASP A 369 -20.29 9.19 11.59
N GLU A 370 -20.93 8.36 12.40
CA GLU A 370 -21.69 8.82 13.57
C GLU A 370 -20.74 9.32 14.68
N ALA A 371 -19.58 8.68 14.85
CA ALA A 371 -18.55 9.16 15.77
C ALA A 371 -18.05 10.56 15.41
N LYS A 372 -17.89 10.85 14.10
CA LYS A 372 -17.51 12.18 13.62
C LYS A 372 -18.60 13.21 13.91
N LYS A 373 -19.86 12.91 13.58
CA LYS A 373 -21.00 13.82 13.86
C LYS A 373 -21.13 14.13 15.34
N ARG A 374 -20.98 13.13 16.21
CA ARG A 374 -21.02 13.33 17.67
C ARG A 374 -19.91 14.29 18.13
N LYS A 375 -18.66 14.08 17.68
CA LYS A 375 -17.54 14.97 18.02
C LYS A 375 -17.76 16.40 17.51
N GLU A 376 -18.35 16.55 16.32
CA GLU A 376 -18.68 17.87 15.76
C GLU A 376 -19.79 18.57 16.56
N ALA A 377 -20.81 17.83 17.02
CA ALA A 377 -21.85 18.35 17.90
C ALA A 377 -21.29 18.79 19.26
N GLU A 378 -20.49 17.94 19.91
CA GLU A 378 -19.83 18.24 21.20
C GLU A 378 -18.94 19.49 21.10
N ARG A 379 -18.25 19.68 19.97
CA ARG A 379 -17.42 20.87 19.72
C ARG A 379 -18.27 22.12 19.51
N GLY A 380 -19.38 22.01 18.79
CA GLY A 380 -20.32 23.12 18.58
C GLY A 380 -20.97 23.59 19.88
N ASP A 381 -21.29 22.65 20.77
CA ASP A 381 -21.85 22.97 22.09
C ASP A 381 -20.83 23.70 22.98
N LEU A 382 -19.56 23.26 22.98
CA LEU A 382 -18.47 23.93 23.71
C LEU A 382 -18.15 25.34 23.18
N GLU A 383 -18.25 25.56 21.87
CA GLU A 383 -18.08 26.90 21.27
C GLU A 383 -19.26 27.82 21.63
N HIS A 384 -20.48 27.27 21.76
CA HIS A 384 -21.68 28.02 22.16
C HIS A 384 -21.70 28.36 23.67
N ASP A 385 -21.05 27.56 24.52
CA ASP A 385 -20.92 27.83 25.96
C ASP A 385 -19.81 28.85 26.28
N HIS A 386 -18.82 29.02 25.40
CA HIS A 386 -17.79 30.05 25.54
C HIS A 386 -18.24 31.44 25.04
N GLU A 387 -19.29 31.52 24.21
CA GLU A 387 -19.96 32.76 23.87
C GLU A 387 -21.01 33.12 24.95
N GLY A 388 -20.53 33.56 26.12
CA GLY A 388 -21.36 34.16 27.16
C GLY A 388 -22.14 35.41 26.66
N PRO A 389 -23.23 35.80 27.34
CA PRO A 389 -24.25 36.68 26.79
C PRO A 389 -23.74 38.13 26.68
N GLY A 390 -23.28 38.50 25.48
CA GLY A 390 -22.65 39.81 25.33
C GLY A 390 -22.35 40.27 23.91
N SER A 391 -23.16 39.95 22.91
CA SER A 391 -23.22 40.74 21.66
C SER A 391 -24.35 40.27 20.74
N SER A 392 -25.41 41.07 20.67
CA SER A 392 -26.45 40.95 19.65
C SER A 392 -25.89 41.40 18.30
N ARG A 393 -25.96 40.53 17.26
CA ARG A 393 -26.35 40.93 15.89
C ARG A 393 -26.61 39.73 14.97
N SER A 394 -27.90 39.47 14.76
CA SER A 394 -28.54 39.08 13.49
C SER A 394 -27.78 38.15 12.53
N LYS A 395 -28.26 36.91 12.41
CA LYS A 395 -28.46 36.22 11.12
C LYS A 395 -29.47 35.07 11.25
N SER A 396 -30.67 35.30 10.69
CA SER A 396 -31.63 34.36 10.08
C SER A 396 -31.97 33.08 10.88
N LEU A 397 -33.05 33.02 11.68
CA LEU A 397 -34.44 32.83 11.25
C LEU A 397 -34.60 31.83 10.08
N LEU A 398 -34.39 30.53 10.32
CA LEU A 398 -35.04 29.41 9.59
C LEU A 398 -34.75 28.03 10.22
N GLY A 399 -34.82 27.94 11.54
CA GLY A 399 -34.58 26.69 12.27
C GLY A 399 -35.52 26.52 13.44
N LYS A 400 -36.82 26.36 13.17
CA LYS A 400 -37.83 25.88 14.15
C LYS A 400 -39.16 25.64 13.45
N LEU A 401 -39.29 24.53 12.73
CA LEU A 401 -40.59 23.87 12.55
C LEU A 401 -40.43 22.43 12.07
N SER A 402 -41.23 21.57 12.68
CA SER A 402 -41.47 20.15 12.38
C SER A 402 -40.59 19.11 13.06
N MET A 403 -40.90 18.88 14.34
CA MET A 403 -40.97 17.53 14.86
C MET A 403 -42.23 16.83 14.30
N ARG A 404 -42.07 15.54 13.98
CA ARG A 404 -43.09 14.46 14.07
C ARG A 404 -43.99 14.21 12.84
N MET A 405 -43.55 13.29 11.99
CA MET A 405 -44.38 12.15 11.54
C MET A 405 -43.49 10.93 11.34
N GLY A 406 -43.86 9.82 11.98
CA GLY A 406 -43.20 8.52 11.77
C GLY A 406 -43.76 7.81 10.54
N MET A 407 -42.94 6.97 9.93
CA MET A 407 -43.32 5.73 9.24
C MET A 407 -42.06 4.88 9.09
N GLY A 408 -42.12 3.64 9.56
CA GLY A 408 -40.98 2.73 9.62
C GLY A 408 -40.65 2.03 8.31
N SER A 409 -39.41 1.54 8.19
CA SER A 409 -39.06 0.33 7.45
C SER A 409 -37.61 -0.09 7.74
N GLY A 410 -37.42 -1.32 8.22
CA GLY A 410 -36.24 -2.14 7.95
C GLY A 410 -34.94 -1.90 8.73
N ARG A 411 -34.93 -2.12 10.05
CA ARG A 411 -33.69 -2.37 10.82
C ARG A 411 -33.05 -3.71 10.39
N ARG A 412 -31.78 -3.68 9.97
CA ARG A 412 -30.82 -4.78 10.20
C ARG A 412 -29.61 -4.19 10.90
N GLY A 413 -29.69 -4.13 12.22
CA GLY A 413 -28.56 -3.82 13.09
C GLY A 413 -27.53 -4.93 13.00
N TYR A 414 -26.26 -4.56 13.07
CA TYR A 414 -25.19 -5.48 13.39
C TYR A 414 -25.39 -5.94 14.84
N GLU A 415 -25.56 -7.25 15.01
CA GLU A 415 -25.74 -7.90 16.32
C GLU A 415 -24.38 -8.37 16.82
N PRO A 416 -23.88 -7.88 17.97
CA PRO A 416 -22.63 -8.38 18.53
C PRO A 416 -22.83 -9.81 19.03
N LEU A 417 -21.90 -10.71 18.69
CA LEU A 417 -21.82 -12.01 19.35
C LEU A 417 -21.43 -11.78 20.81
N ASN A 418 -22.40 -11.99 21.71
CA ASN A 418 -22.24 -11.89 23.15
C ASN A 418 -21.08 -12.77 23.64
N GLN A 419 -20.31 -12.18 24.53
CA GLN A 419 -19.33 -12.82 25.38
C GLN A 419 -20.05 -13.74 26.39
N VAL A 420 -19.64 -15.00 26.43
CA VAL A 420 -19.64 -15.84 27.63
C VAL A 420 -18.27 -16.49 27.72
#